data_AF-A0A936DVM8-F1
#
_entry.id   AF-A0A936DVM8-F1
#
_cell.length_a   1.000
_cell.length_b   1.000
_cell.length_c   1.000
_cell.angle_alpha   90.00
_cell.angle_beta   90.00
_cell.angle_gamma   90.00
#
_symmetry.space_group_name_H-M   'P 1'
#
loop_
_entity.id
_entity.type
_entity.pdbx_description
1 polymer ?
#
loop_
_entity_poly.entity_id
_entity_poly.type
_entity_poly.pdbx_seq_one_letter_code
_entity_poly.pdbx_strand_id
1 'polypeptide(L)'
;MRVRFQGKEHRKFFSDSKYGNKLSALVAAKKYRDEIEAELGKPRTDRMVMTWHKANSTGFLGVRRREFPAFEVQASIRPGKIKKVIVPIIDGDEEAAFKKACEIRVQLLKKSYSSEGQVDF
;
A
#
# COMPACT_ATOMS: atom_id res chain seq x y z
N MET A 1 -14.53 -9.71 -9.53
CA MET A 1 -13.58 -8.69 -9.02
C MET A 1 -13.62 -8.69 -7.50
N ARG A 2 -12.45 -8.65 -6.85
CA ARG A 2 -12.33 -8.50 -5.39
C ARG A 2 -11.35 -7.36 -5.11
N VAL A 3 -11.75 -6.41 -4.27
CA VAL A 3 -10.92 -5.29 -3.83
C VAL A 3 -10.82 -5.35 -2.31
N ARG A 4 -9.59 -5.31 -1.79
CA ARG A 4 -9.30 -5.30 -0.36
C ARG A 4 -8.46 -4.09 -0.01
N PHE A 5 -8.88 -3.33 0.99
CA PHE A 5 -8.11 -2.19 1.50
C PHE A 5 -8.49 -1.92 2.96
N GLN A 6 -7.51 -1.66 3.83
CA GLN A 6 -7.75 -1.32 5.24
C GLN A 6 -8.70 -2.28 5.98
N GLY A 7 -8.60 -3.59 5.72
CA GLY A 7 -9.47 -4.59 6.35
C GLY A 7 -10.89 -4.67 5.78
N LYS A 8 -11.28 -3.79 4.86
CA LYS A 8 -12.54 -3.86 4.10
C LYS A 8 -12.35 -4.73 2.86
N GLU A 9 -13.32 -5.61 2.59
CA GLU A 9 -13.39 -6.44 1.38
C GLU A 9 -14.66 -6.12 0.59
N HIS A 10 -14.50 -5.70 -0.66
CA HIS A 10 -15.58 -5.51 -1.62
C HIS A 10 -15.45 -6.55 -2.73
N ARG A 11 -16.53 -7.30 -2.98
CA ARG A 11 -16.55 -8.35 -4.00
C ARG A 11 -17.78 -8.24 -4.88
N LYS A 12 -17.59 -8.30 -6.19
CA LYS A 12 -18.67 -8.33 -7.19
C LYS A 12 -18.31 -9.26 -8.34
N PHE A 13 -19.27 -10.05 -8.78
CA PHE A 13 -19.12 -10.97 -9.92
C PHE A 13 -19.57 -10.29 -11.22
N PHE A 14 -18.81 -10.51 -12.29
CA PHE A 14 -19.06 -10.01 -13.64
C PHE A 14 -19.00 -11.22 -14.56
N SER A 15 -20.17 -11.76 -14.92
CA SER A 15 -20.28 -12.91 -15.83
C SER A 15 -20.56 -12.43 -17.25
N ASP A 16 -20.00 -13.12 -18.24
CA ASP A 16 -20.19 -12.78 -19.65
C ASP A 16 -21.67 -12.82 -20.05
N SER A 17 -22.44 -13.77 -19.51
CA SER A 17 -23.88 -13.88 -19.72
C SER A 17 -24.67 -12.66 -19.25
N LYS A 18 -24.23 -12.01 -18.17
CA LYS A 18 -24.89 -10.83 -17.58
C LYS A 18 -24.48 -9.53 -18.26
N TYR A 19 -23.29 -9.49 -18.84
CA TYR A 19 -22.69 -8.30 -19.45
C TYR A 19 -22.58 -8.41 -20.98
N GLY A 20 -23.19 -9.43 -21.58
CA GLY A 20 -23.30 -9.67 -23.03
C GLY A 20 -22.08 -10.35 -23.65
N ASN A 21 -20.87 -9.92 -23.28
CA ASN A 21 -19.63 -10.53 -23.77
C ASN A 21 -18.45 -10.31 -22.79
N LYS A 22 -17.35 -11.01 -23.07
CA LYS A 22 -16.11 -10.99 -22.28
C LYS A 22 -15.49 -9.60 -22.15
N LEU A 23 -15.48 -8.80 -23.22
CA LEU A 23 -14.88 -7.46 -23.20
C LEU A 23 -15.71 -6.50 -22.35
N SER A 24 -17.03 -6.51 -22.50
CA SER A 24 -17.97 -5.73 -21.69
C SER A 24 -17.90 -6.11 -20.22
N ALA A 25 -17.81 -7.41 -19.89
CA ALA A 25 -17.62 -7.87 -18.52
C ALA A 25 -16.29 -7.37 -17.93
N LEU A 26 -15.20 -7.37 -18.70
CA LEU A 26 -13.90 -6.86 -18.29
C LEU A 26 -13.93 -5.34 -18.04
N VAL A 27 -14.55 -4.57 -18.93
CA VAL A 27 -14.71 -3.12 -18.78
C VAL A 27 -15.51 -2.79 -17.53
N ALA A 28 -16.64 -3.48 -17.30
CA ALA A 28 -17.45 -3.30 -16.11
C ALA A 28 -16.68 -3.67 -14.82
N ALA A 29 -15.86 -4.72 -14.88
CA ALA A 29 -15.03 -5.13 -13.74
C ALA A 29 -13.92 -4.11 -13.42
N LYS A 30 -13.28 -3.52 -14.45
CA LYS A 30 -12.27 -2.46 -14.28
C LYS A 30 -12.90 -1.20 -13.70
N LYS A 31 -14.02 -0.74 -14.25
CA LYS A 31 -14.76 0.43 -13.76
C LYS A 31 -15.15 0.27 -12.29
N TYR A 32 -15.73 -0.88 -11.93
CA TYR A 32 -16.07 -1.17 -10.54
C TYR A 32 -14.86 -1.17 -9.60
N ARG A 33 -13.71 -1.70 -10.04
CA ARG A 33 -12.49 -1.62 -9.23
C ARG A 33 -12.08 -0.16 -9.02
N ASP A 34 -12.01 0.62 -10.09
CA ASP A 34 -11.50 1.99 -10.00
C ASP A 34 -12.42 2.87 -9.14
N GLU A 35 -13.75 2.68 -9.20
CA GLU A 35 -14.74 3.31 -8.31
C GLU A 35 -14.52 2.94 -6.84
N ILE A 36 -14.39 1.64 -6.54
CA ILE A 36 -14.19 1.17 -5.16
C ILE A 36 -12.82 1.59 -4.62
N GLU A 37 -11.79 1.59 -5.45
CA GLU A 37 -10.45 2.05 -5.04
C GLU A 37 -10.46 3.55 -4.71
N ALA A 38 -11.18 4.37 -5.50
CA ALA A 38 -11.36 5.79 -5.21
C ALA A 38 -12.17 6.03 -3.92
N GLU A 39 -13.28 5.30 -3.72
CA GLU A 39 -14.11 5.38 -2.50
C GLU A 39 -13.32 5.01 -1.24
N LEU A 40 -12.46 4.00 -1.34
CA LEU A 40 -11.62 3.53 -0.23
C LEU A 40 -10.36 4.39 -0.02
N GLY A 41 -10.07 5.35 -0.90
CA GLY A 41 -8.83 6.13 -0.88
C GLY A 41 -7.59 5.26 -1.12
N LYS A 42 -7.75 4.11 -1.79
CA LYS A 42 -6.63 3.23 -2.13
C LYS A 42 -5.86 3.84 -3.30
N PRO A 43 -4.52 3.97 -3.21
CA PRO A 43 -3.73 4.37 -4.37
C PRO A 43 -3.91 3.35 -5.50
N ARG A 44 -4.12 3.84 -6.73
CA ARG A 44 -4.28 2.99 -7.91
C ARG A 44 -2.98 2.22 -8.15
N THR A 45 -2.98 0.94 -7.80
CA THR A 45 -1.88 0.02 -8.04
C THR A 45 -2.42 -1.39 -8.21
N ASP A 46 -1.81 -2.15 -9.11
CA ASP A 46 -2.12 -3.58 -9.29
C ASP A 46 -1.45 -4.44 -8.20
N ARG A 47 -0.66 -3.82 -7.32
CA ARG A 47 -0.04 -4.46 -6.16
C ARG A 47 -1.02 -4.57 -4.99
N MET A 48 -0.84 -5.60 -4.17
CA MET A 48 -1.53 -5.67 -2.88
C MET A 48 -0.98 -4.59 -1.95
N VAL A 49 -1.84 -3.66 -1.53
CA VAL A 49 -1.49 -2.65 -0.53
C VAL A 49 -1.79 -3.22 0.85
N MET A 50 -0.76 -3.74 1.51
CA MET A 50 -0.86 -4.18 2.90
C MET A 50 -0.89 -2.94 3.79
N THR A 51 -1.92 -2.82 4.63
CA THR A 51 -2.09 -1.70 5.56
C THR A 51 -1.97 -2.12 7.02
N TRP A 52 -1.98 -3.43 7.29
CA TRP A 52 -1.94 -3.98 8.65
C TRP A 52 -1.19 -5.32 8.67
N HIS A 53 -0.53 -5.63 9.79
CA HIS A 53 0.13 -6.92 10.04
C HIS A 53 0.13 -7.22 11.55
N LYS A 54 -0.28 -8.43 11.95
CA LYS A 54 -0.43 -8.82 13.37
C LYS A 54 0.86 -8.67 14.19
N ALA A 55 2.01 -8.95 13.58
CA ALA A 55 3.31 -8.89 14.26
C ALA A 55 3.91 -7.46 14.31
N ASN A 56 3.19 -6.43 13.88
CA ASN A 56 3.70 -5.06 13.95
C ASN A 56 3.38 -4.42 15.30
N SER A 57 4.40 -4.17 16.11
CA SER A 57 4.26 -3.60 17.44
C SER A 57 4.16 -2.07 17.47
N THR A 58 4.54 -1.37 16.40
CA THR A 58 4.59 0.11 16.37
C THR A 58 3.27 0.76 15.94
N GLY A 59 2.29 -0.03 15.51
CA GLY A 59 1.06 0.47 14.90
C GLY A 59 1.23 1.02 13.47
N PHE A 60 2.46 1.28 13.00
CA PHE A 60 2.72 1.78 11.64
C PHE A 60 3.42 0.73 10.76
N LEU A 61 2.75 0.26 9.71
CA LEU A 61 3.25 -0.89 8.94
C LEU A 61 4.59 -0.61 8.24
N GLY A 62 5.56 -1.48 8.52
CA GLY A 62 6.91 -1.37 7.98
C GLY A 62 7.79 -0.40 8.75
N VAL A 63 7.35 0.11 9.90
CA VAL A 63 8.20 0.78 10.89
C VAL A 63 8.34 -0.15 12.07
N ARG A 64 9.57 -0.46 12.49
CA ARG A 64 9.82 -1.30 13.68
C ARG A 64 10.87 -0.65 14.58
N ARG A 65 10.70 -0.79 15.89
CA ARG A 65 11.73 -0.42 16.86
C ARG A 65 12.85 -1.47 16.83
N ARG A 66 14.11 -1.03 16.96
CA ARG A 66 15.30 -1.88 17.03
C ARG A 66 15.77 -2.00 18.48
N GLU A 67 16.70 -2.92 18.74
CA GLU A 67 17.35 -3.08 20.05
C GLU A 67 18.23 -1.87 20.39
N PHE A 68 18.95 -1.33 19.40
CA PHE A 68 19.60 -0.02 19.53
C PHE A 68 18.56 1.10 19.35
N PRO A 69 18.73 2.29 19.97
CA PRO A 69 17.74 3.37 20.01
C PRO A 69 17.51 3.98 18.62
N ALA A 70 16.70 3.31 17.81
CA ALA A 70 16.36 3.68 16.45
C ALA A 70 15.09 2.97 15.96
N PHE A 71 14.49 3.55 14.94
CA PHE A 71 13.43 2.94 14.14
C PHE A 71 13.98 2.46 12.80
N GLU A 72 13.62 1.25 12.39
CA GLU A 72 13.87 0.74 11.05
C GLU A 72 12.60 0.86 10.22
N VAL A 73 12.72 1.54 9.10
CA VAL A 73 11.68 1.71 8.09
C VAL A 73 11.96 0.76 6.93
N GLN A 74 11.00 -0.07 6.56
CA GLN A 74 11.05 -0.97 5.42
C GLN A 74 9.96 -0.62 4.41
N ALA A 75 10.34 -0.51 3.14
CA ALA A 75 9.43 -0.24 2.04
C ALA A 75 9.71 -1.12 0.84
N SER A 76 8.69 -1.80 0.31
CA SER A 76 8.76 -2.46 -0.99
C SER A 76 8.60 -1.40 -2.09
N ILE A 77 9.68 -1.12 -2.82
CA ILE A 77 9.70 -0.09 -3.88
C ILE A 77 9.33 -0.71 -5.23
N ARG A 78 9.77 -1.96 -5.45
CA ARG A 78 9.44 -2.77 -6.63
C ARG A 78 9.21 -4.21 -6.17
N PRO A 79 8.51 -5.05 -6.95
CA PRO A 79 8.40 -6.47 -6.66
C PRO A 79 9.80 -7.06 -6.39
N GLY A 80 9.96 -7.75 -5.26
CA GLY A 80 11.24 -8.33 -4.83
C GLY A 80 12.31 -7.35 -4.34
N LYS A 81 12.09 -6.03 -4.38
CA LYS A 81 13.06 -5.02 -3.93
C LYS A 81 12.56 -4.23 -2.72
N ILE A 82 13.15 -4.53 -1.57
CA ILE A 82 12.88 -3.86 -0.29
C ILE A 82 13.98 -2.82 -0.04
N LYS A 83 13.59 -1.58 0.22
CA LYS A 83 14.48 -0.54 0.76
C LYS A 83 14.31 -0.46 2.27
N LYS A 84 15.44 -0.34 2.96
CA LYS A 84 15.50 -0.14 4.41
C LYS A 84 16.12 1.21 4.71
N VAL A 85 15.57 1.91 5.70
CA VAL A 85 16.10 3.17 6.22
C VAL A 85 16.10 3.09 7.74
N ILE A 86 17.16 3.56 8.38
CA ILE A 86 17.29 3.60 9.84
C ILE A 86 17.17 5.05 10.28
N VAL A 87 16.35 5.31 11.28
CA VAL A 87 16.15 6.62 11.90
C VAL A 87 16.60 6.51 13.36
N PRO A 88 17.74 7.11 13.74
CA PRO A 88 18.20 7.08 15.12
C PRO A 88 17.28 7.92 16.02
N ILE A 89 17.16 7.51 17.28
CA ILE A 89 16.60 8.33 18.36
C ILE A 89 17.75 9.19 18.89
N ILE A 90 17.60 10.50 18.79
CA ILE A 90 18.60 11.49 19.20
C ILE A 90 18.09 12.11 20.50
N ASP A 91 18.97 12.24 21.49
CA ASP A 91 18.67 12.85 22.79
C ASP A 91 17.45 12.25 23.53
N GLY A 92 17.13 10.98 23.25
CA GLY A 92 15.98 10.29 23.85
C GLY A 92 14.62 10.70 23.28
N ASP A 93 14.56 11.54 22.26
CA ASP A 93 13.30 11.97 21.63
C ASP A 93 12.74 10.89 20.69
N GLU A 94 12.12 9.88 21.31
CA GLU A 94 11.53 8.75 20.61
C GLU A 94 10.34 9.17 19.74
N GLU A 95 9.55 10.15 20.18
CA GLU A 95 8.36 10.62 19.46
C GLU A 95 8.75 11.29 18.13
N ALA A 96 9.73 12.21 18.15
CA ALA A 96 10.21 12.85 16.93
C ALA A 96 10.83 11.83 15.97
N ALA A 97 11.61 10.88 16.49
CA ALA A 97 12.20 9.81 15.68
C ALA A 97 11.13 8.92 15.04
N PHE A 98 10.08 8.56 15.79
CA PHE A 98 8.96 7.78 15.29
C PHE A 98 8.17 8.51 14.22
N LYS A 99 7.84 9.79 14.46
CA LYS A 99 7.15 10.65 13.48
C LYS A 99 7.94 10.73 12.18
N LYS A 100 9.26 10.97 12.27
CA LYS A 100 10.16 11.00 11.11
C LYS A 100 10.21 9.67 10.37
N ALA A 101 10.22 8.54 11.09
CA ALA A 101 10.18 7.20 10.49
C ALA A 101 8.88 6.97 9.70
N CYS A 102 7.73 7.37 10.25
CA CYS A 102 6.43 7.32 9.59
C CYS A 102 6.38 8.19 8.32
N GLU A 103 6.91 9.41 8.38
CA GLU A 103 6.98 10.32 7.21
C GLU A 103 7.83 9.74 6.09
N ILE A 104 9.03 9.23 6.41
CA ILE A 104 9.91 8.56 5.45
C ILE A 104 9.17 7.37 4.80
N ARG A 105 8.44 6.58 5.61
CA ARG A 105 7.67 5.44 5.12
C ARG A 105 6.60 5.86 4.10
N VAL A 106 5.84 6.91 4.39
CA VAL A 106 4.81 7.47 3.49
C VAL A 106 5.45 7.97 2.19
N GLN A 107 6.56 8.69 2.28
CA GLN A 107 7.26 9.20 1.09
C GLN A 107 7.77 8.07 0.20
N LEU A 108 8.35 7.01 0.79
CA LEU A 108 8.81 5.84 0.04
C LEU A 108 7.65 5.11 -0.66
N LEU A 109 6.49 4.99 0.00
CA LEU A 109 5.29 4.40 -0.60
C LEU A 109 4.75 5.24 -1.76
N LYS A 110 4.63 6.57 -1.56
CA LYS A 110 4.18 7.48 -2.62
C LYS A 110 5.07 7.36 -3.86
N LYS A 111 6.40 7.41 -3.68
CA LYS A 111 7.36 7.21 -4.77
C LYS A 111 7.19 5.86 -5.47
N SER A 112 6.97 4.79 -4.70
CA SER A 112 6.76 3.45 -5.24
C SER A 112 5.49 3.31 -6.07
N TYR A 113 4.41 4.00 -5.72
CA TYR A 113 3.14 3.91 -6.44
C TYR A 113 3.08 4.88 -7.62
N SER A 114 3.70 6.06 -7.51
CA SER A 114 3.74 7.03 -8.60
C SER A 114 4.63 6.61 -9.77
N SER A 115 5.67 5.79 -9.54
CA SER A 115 6.58 5.33 -10.61
C SER A 115 6.00 4.26 -11.55
N GLU A 116 4.80 3.73 -11.29
CA GLU A 116 4.10 2.78 -12.19
C GLU A 116 3.08 3.46 -13.12
N GLY A 117 3.04 4.80 -13.14
CA GLY A 117 2.17 5.57 -14.05
C GLY A 117 2.67 5.70 -15.49
N GLN A 118 3.88 5.22 -15.80
CA GLN A 118 4.37 5.16 -17.18
C GLN A 118 4.13 3.75 -17.72
N VAL A 119 2.91 3.55 -18.23
CA VAL A 119 2.64 2.48 -19.18
C VAL A 119 3.25 2.97 -20.49
N ASP A 120 4.47 2.52 -20.81
CA ASP A 120 4.96 2.64 -22.18
C ASP A 120 4.05 1.74 -23.04
N PHE A 121 3.40 2.38 -24.01
CA PHE A 121 2.54 1.74 -25.01
C PHE A 121 3.37 1.02 -26.06
#